data_AF-A0A2N3VZH8-F1
#
_entry.id   AF-A0A2N3VZH8-F1
#
_cell.length_a   1.000
_cell.length_b   1.000
_cell.length_c   1.000
_cell.angle_alpha   90.00
_cell.angle_beta   90.00
_cell.angle_gamma   90.00
#
_symmetry.space_group_name_H-M   'P 1'
#
loop_
_entity.id
_entity.type
_entity.pdbx_description
1 polymer ?
#
loop_
_entity_poly.entity_id
_entity_poly.type
_entity_poly.pdbx_seq_one_letter_code
_entity_poly.pdbx_strand_id
1 'polypeptide(L)'
;MVDWNLAVATATRLVRPGPDVSRDEARAVVAELRRHAKASEEHVRAFTRMIPDSVRPADTPVLVVDRAGWVKANVAGFRELLKPLLDKMQERRGSSPGGAVLGAVGGKVTGVELGMLLSFLSSRVLGQYETFAPPTRELPAGENGGGRLLLVAPNIVHVERELDVDPHDFRLWVCLHEETHRTQFTGVPWLRDHLEGEIQSFLGETDVDPMTVLERLREAAQSLSGSRPEGEEGDSGRSLVELVQTPAQREILGRLTAVMSLLEGHADFVMDGVGPQVVPSVAEIREKFQQRRAKGASRLDQALRKLLGLDAKLRQYRDGERFVRAVVDQVGMDGFNRVWTSPNTLPTKAEIAKPADWVARVHRRTEG
;
A
#
# COMPACT_ATOMS: atom_id res chain seq x y z
N MET A 1 -11.04 -7.07 -20.27
CA MET A 1 -12.03 -6.36 -19.42
C MET A 1 -12.09 -7.13 -18.13
N VAL A 2 -12.28 -6.50 -16.97
CA VAL A 2 -12.37 -7.21 -15.69
C VAL A 2 -13.84 -7.28 -15.30
N ASP A 3 -14.37 -8.46 -14.99
CA ASP A 3 -15.68 -8.58 -14.37
C ASP A 3 -15.57 -8.23 -12.87
N TRP A 4 -15.74 -6.95 -12.56
CA TRP A 4 -15.63 -6.41 -11.20
C TRP A 4 -16.68 -6.98 -10.24
N ASN A 5 -17.89 -7.27 -10.73
CA ASN A 5 -18.96 -7.86 -9.93
C ASN A 5 -18.59 -9.29 -9.55
N LEU A 6 -18.05 -10.06 -10.50
CA LEU A 6 -17.55 -11.40 -10.25
C LEU A 6 -16.35 -11.39 -9.30
N ALA A 7 -15.47 -10.38 -9.38
CA ALA A 7 -14.37 -10.22 -8.43
C ALA A 7 -14.87 -10.00 -7.00
N VAL A 8 -15.84 -9.08 -6.79
CA VAL A 8 -16.46 -8.85 -5.47
C VAL A 8 -17.17 -10.11 -4.97
N ALA A 9 -17.96 -10.78 -5.82
CA ALA A 9 -18.69 -11.98 -5.46
C ALA A 9 -17.74 -13.13 -5.08
N THR A 10 -16.69 -13.35 -5.88
CA THR A 10 -15.67 -14.37 -5.63
C THR A 10 -14.92 -14.08 -4.35
N ALA A 11 -14.47 -12.84 -4.16
CA ALA A 11 -13.77 -12.43 -2.95
C ALA A 11 -14.65 -12.65 -1.71
N THR A 12 -15.86 -12.09 -1.70
CA THR A 12 -16.80 -12.18 -0.57
C THR A 12 -17.15 -13.63 -0.22
N ARG A 13 -17.30 -14.50 -1.23
CA ARG A 13 -17.57 -15.93 -1.02
C ARG A 13 -16.39 -16.69 -0.41
N LEU A 14 -15.16 -16.31 -0.76
CA LEU A 14 -13.94 -17.00 -0.30
C LEU A 14 -13.39 -16.45 1.02
N VAL A 15 -13.81 -15.25 1.41
CA VAL A 15 -13.41 -14.60 2.66
C VAL A 15 -13.78 -15.50 3.84
N ARG A 16 -12.78 -15.87 4.63
CA ARG A 16 -13.04 -16.56 5.91
C ARG A 16 -13.73 -15.60 6.88
N PRO A 17 -14.61 -16.08 7.77
CA PRO A 17 -15.16 -15.24 8.82
C PRO A 17 -14.05 -14.78 9.79
N GLY A 18 -14.33 -13.68 10.49
CA GLY A 18 -13.53 -13.22 11.63
C GLY A 18 -13.67 -14.15 12.84
N PRO A 19 -13.03 -13.81 13.97
CA PRO A 19 -13.28 -14.50 15.23
C PRO A 19 -14.76 -14.39 15.62
N ASP A 20 -15.26 -15.41 16.32
CA ASP A 20 -16.61 -15.35 16.89
C ASP A 20 -16.64 -14.32 18.02
N VAL A 21 -17.60 -13.41 17.94
CA VAL A 21 -17.78 -12.26 18.83
C VAL A 21 -19.26 -12.03 19.07
N SER A 22 -19.64 -11.68 20.30
CA SER A 22 -21.02 -11.29 20.57
C SER A 22 -21.36 -9.97 19.87
N ARG A 23 -22.67 -9.70 19.68
CA ARG A 23 -23.10 -8.41 19.10
C ARG A 23 -22.68 -7.21 19.95
N ASP A 24 -22.68 -7.35 21.27
CA ASP A 24 -22.32 -6.27 22.19
C ASP A 24 -20.81 -6.04 22.20
N GLU A 25 -20.03 -7.12 22.13
CA GLU A 25 -18.58 -7.02 21.93
C GLU A 25 -18.27 -6.31 20.60
N ALA A 26 -18.89 -6.72 19.49
CA ALA A 26 -18.68 -6.09 18.19
C ALA A 26 -19.01 -4.59 18.22
N ARG A 27 -20.10 -4.19 18.87
CA ARG A 27 -20.45 -2.77 19.05
C ARG A 27 -19.41 -2.02 19.88
N ALA A 28 -18.92 -2.62 20.96
CA ALA A 28 -17.91 -2.03 21.82
C ALA A 28 -16.59 -1.79 21.05
N VAL A 29 -16.13 -2.80 20.31
CA VAL A 29 -14.94 -2.72 19.44
C VAL A 29 -15.09 -1.62 18.39
N VAL A 30 -16.22 -1.58 17.67
CA VAL A 30 -16.47 -0.55 16.64
C VAL A 30 -16.50 0.85 17.25
N ALA A 31 -17.15 1.01 18.41
CA ALA A 31 -17.21 2.30 19.09
C ALA A 31 -15.83 2.76 19.58
N GLU A 32 -15.01 1.83 20.07
CA GLU A 32 -13.64 2.12 20.51
C GLU A 32 -12.72 2.48 19.34
N LEU A 33 -12.73 1.72 18.25
CA LEU A 33 -11.95 2.03 17.05
C LEU A 33 -12.25 3.42 16.51
N ARG A 34 -13.52 3.87 16.55
CA ARG A 34 -13.90 5.23 16.16
C ARG A 34 -13.34 6.29 17.11
N ARG A 35 -13.36 6.04 18.43
CA ARG A 35 -12.77 6.96 19.41
C ARG A 35 -11.25 7.03 19.25
N HIS A 36 -10.59 5.89 19.07
CA HIS A 36 -9.14 5.80 18.88
C HIS A 36 -8.68 6.45 17.59
N ALA A 37 -9.40 6.25 16.48
CA ALA A 37 -9.14 6.98 15.24
C ALA A 37 -9.18 8.50 15.47
N LYS A 38 -10.18 8.99 16.21
CA LYS A 38 -10.29 10.43 16.51
C LYS A 38 -9.19 10.93 17.44
N ALA A 39 -8.87 10.19 18.50
CA ALA A 39 -7.83 10.57 19.46
C ALA A 39 -6.42 10.55 18.83
N SER A 40 -6.19 9.65 17.88
CA SER A 40 -4.91 9.53 17.18
C SER A 40 -4.53 10.79 16.40
N GLU A 41 -5.51 11.56 15.91
CA GLU A 41 -5.27 12.79 15.14
C GLU A 41 -4.38 13.78 15.90
N GLU A 42 -4.67 13.99 17.20
CA GLU A 42 -3.92 14.91 18.04
C GLU A 42 -2.49 14.43 18.26
N HIS A 43 -2.32 13.15 18.61
CA HIS A 43 -1.01 12.56 18.88
C HIS A 43 -0.09 12.58 17.65
N VAL A 44 -0.62 12.17 16.49
CA VAL A 44 0.14 12.16 15.23
C VAL A 44 0.48 13.57 14.80
N ARG A 45 -0.45 14.53 14.89
CA ARG A 45 -0.19 15.93 14.50
C ARG A 45 0.86 16.58 15.39
N ALA A 46 0.75 16.40 16.71
CA ALA A 46 1.69 16.94 17.68
C ALA A 46 3.12 16.40 17.47
N PHE A 47 3.23 15.11 17.15
CA PHE A 47 4.52 14.48 16.93
C PHE A 47 5.14 14.83 15.57
N THR A 48 4.39 14.70 14.48
CA THR A 48 4.91 14.84 13.11
C THR A 48 5.19 16.29 12.71
N ARG A 49 4.41 17.26 13.24
CA ARG A 49 4.48 18.68 12.85
C ARG A 49 4.38 18.93 11.34
N MET A 50 3.81 17.98 10.59
CA MET A 50 3.66 18.08 9.13
C MET A 50 2.66 19.17 8.73
N ILE A 51 1.63 19.36 9.53
CA ILE A 51 0.56 20.33 9.29
C ILE A 51 0.68 21.42 10.36
N PRO A 52 0.85 22.71 9.97
CA PRO A 52 0.96 23.81 10.92
C PRO A 52 -0.26 23.90 11.84
N ASP A 53 -0.05 24.39 13.07
CA ASP A 53 -1.13 24.47 14.07
C ASP A 53 -2.31 25.34 13.65
N SER A 54 -2.05 26.33 12.79
CA SER A 54 -3.06 27.22 12.22
C SER A 54 -3.94 26.58 11.14
N VAL A 55 -3.51 25.43 10.59
CA VAL A 55 -4.23 24.72 9.53
C VAL A 55 -5.01 23.57 10.15
N ARG A 56 -6.33 23.55 9.91
CA ARG A 56 -7.16 22.38 10.20
C ARG A 56 -7.06 21.41 9.02
N PRO A 57 -6.60 20.17 9.23
CA PRO A 57 -6.63 19.15 8.18
C PRO A 57 -8.07 18.94 7.69
N ALA A 58 -8.21 18.52 6.44
CA ALA A 58 -9.50 18.07 5.93
C ALA A 58 -9.99 16.88 6.76
N ASP A 59 -11.25 16.93 7.21
CA ASP A 59 -11.85 15.79 7.88
C ASP A 59 -12.10 14.68 6.85
N THR A 60 -11.73 13.44 7.18
CA THR A 60 -11.94 12.30 6.29
C THR A 60 -12.78 11.26 7.01
N PRO A 61 -13.77 10.65 6.35
CA PRO A 61 -14.61 9.63 6.98
C PRO A 61 -13.80 8.46 7.54
N VAL A 62 -14.16 8.03 8.76
CA VAL A 62 -13.64 6.80 9.37
C VAL A 62 -14.68 5.69 9.24
N LEU A 63 -14.35 4.65 8.48
CA LEU A 63 -15.20 3.49 8.24
C LEU A 63 -14.62 2.27 8.93
N VAL A 64 -15.34 1.78 9.94
CA VAL A 64 -15.06 0.47 10.53
C VAL A 64 -15.82 -0.58 9.72
N VAL A 65 -15.07 -1.43 9.03
CA VAL A 65 -15.60 -2.38 8.04
C VAL A 65 -15.29 -3.82 8.41
N ASP A 66 -16.04 -4.74 7.84
CA ASP A 66 -15.63 -6.15 7.76
C ASP A 66 -14.75 -6.40 6.52
N ARG A 67 -14.32 -7.65 6.35
CA ARG A 67 -13.47 -8.05 5.22
C ARG A 67 -14.17 -7.83 3.86
N ALA A 68 -15.48 -8.01 3.79
CA ALA A 68 -16.24 -7.80 2.56
C ALA A 68 -16.39 -6.31 2.21
N GLY A 69 -16.59 -5.46 3.21
CA GLY A 69 -16.58 -4.00 3.08
C GLY A 69 -15.22 -3.50 2.59
N TRP A 70 -14.13 -4.03 3.12
CA TRP A 70 -12.78 -3.73 2.64
C TRP A 70 -12.56 -4.14 1.18
N VAL A 71 -13.04 -5.33 0.78
CA VAL A 71 -12.98 -5.80 -0.62
C VAL A 71 -13.73 -4.85 -1.55
N LYS A 72 -14.96 -4.46 -1.20
CA LYS A 72 -15.78 -3.55 -2.01
C LYS A 72 -15.09 -2.19 -2.20
N ALA A 73 -14.52 -1.65 -1.12
CA ALA A 73 -13.77 -0.39 -1.18
C ALA A 73 -12.57 -0.48 -2.13
N ASN A 74 -11.77 -1.53 -2.02
CA ASN A 74 -10.58 -1.71 -2.85
C ASN A 74 -10.93 -2.01 -4.32
N VAL A 75 -11.98 -2.77 -4.60
CA VAL A 75 -12.46 -2.96 -5.99
C VAL A 75 -12.86 -1.64 -6.62
N ALA A 76 -13.53 -0.74 -5.87
CA ALA A 76 -13.89 0.58 -6.36
C ALA A 76 -12.63 1.42 -6.70
N GLY A 77 -11.60 1.39 -5.85
CA GLY A 77 -10.31 2.05 -6.11
C GLY A 77 -9.58 1.46 -7.33
N PHE A 78 -9.45 0.14 -7.42
CA PHE A 78 -8.82 -0.52 -8.58
C PHE A 78 -9.54 -0.22 -9.90
N ARG A 79 -10.88 -0.16 -9.86
CA ARG A 79 -11.68 0.17 -11.04
C ARG A 79 -11.38 1.59 -11.54
N GLU A 80 -11.19 2.54 -10.64
CA GLU A 80 -10.83 3.91 -10.99
C GLU A 80 -9.41 3.97 -11.57
N LEU A 81 -8.43 3.40 -10.87
CA LEU A 81 -7.02 3.40 -11.29
C LEU A 81 -6.78 2.70 -12.64
N LEU A 82 -7.51 1.62 -12.91
CA LEU A 82 -7.35 0.84 -14.14
C LEU A 82 -8.18 1.37 -15.31
N LYS A 83 -9.05 2.38 -15.10
CA LYS A 83 -9.92 2.93 -16.13
C LYS A 83 -9.15 3.38 -17.40
N PRO A 84 -8.04 4.16 -17.32
CA PRO A 84 -7.33 4.59 -18.52
C PRO A 84 -6.76 3.42 -19.35
N LEU A 85 -6.25 2.39 -18.67
CA LEU A 85 -5.76 1.18 -19.33
C LEU A 85 -6.91 0.41 -19.99
N LEU A 86 -8.04 0.27 -19.29
CA LEU A 86 -9.21 -0.43 -19.82
C LEU A 86 -9.84 0.28 -21.01
N ASP A 87 -9.83 1.61 -21.03
CA ASP A 87 -10.33 2.42 -22.15
C ASP A 87 -9.41 2.24 -23.38
N LYS A 88 -8.08 2.35 -23.21
CA LYS A 88 -7.07 2.06 -24.26
C LYS A 88 -7.22 0.66 -24.85
N MET A 89 -7.52 -0.34 -24.02
CA MET A 89 -7.76 -1.72 -24.46
C MET A 89 -9.07 -1.88 -25.25
N GLN A 90 -10.11 -1.12 -24.91
CA GLN A 90 -11.39 -1.15 -25.62
C GLN A 90 -11.27 -0.52 -27.00
N GLU A 91 -10.63 0.64 -27.11
CA GLU A 91 -10.39 1.34 -28.38
C GLU A 91 -9.65 0.45 -29.39
N ARG A 92 -8.58 -0.24 -28.96
CA ARG A 92 -7.81 -1.17 -29.81
C ARG A 92 -8.57 -2.43 -30.23
N ARG A 93 -9.61 -2.83 -29.49
CA ARG A 93 -10.43 -4.01 -29.83
C ARG A 93 -11.57 -3.69 -30.78
N GLY A 94 -12.08 -2.46 -30.77
CA GLY A 94 -13.10 -1.99 -31.72
C GLY A 94 -12.67 -2.11 -33.19
N SER A 95 -11.37 -2.25 -33.46
CA SER A 95 -10.79 -2.38 -34.79
C SER A 95 -10.55 -3.83 -35.27
N SER A 96 -10.93 -4.88 -34.52
CA SER A 96 -10.67 -6.29 -34.91
C SER A 96 -11.93 -7.17 -34.95
N PRO A 97 -12.24 -7.84 -36.07
CA PRO A 97 -13.35 -8.81 -36.14
C PRO A 97 -13.13 -9.98 -35.16
N GLY A 98 -14.13 -10.31 -34.33
CA GLY A 98 -14.08 -11.43 -33.36
C GLY A 98 -13.69 -11.06 -31.92
N GLY A 99 -13.34 -9.80 -31.63
CA GLY A 99 -12.87 -9.36 -30.31
C GLY A 99 -13.89 -9.45 -29.17
N ALA A 100 -15.20 -9.48 -29.48
CA ALA A 100 -16.26 -9.46 -28.47
C ALA A 100 -16.36 -10.77 -27.64
N VAL A 101 -16.21 -11.94 -28.29
CA VAL A 101 -16.35 -13.25 -27.62
C VAL A 101 -15.12 -13.58 -26.76
N LEU A 102 -13.92 -13.30 -27.26
CA LEU A 102 -12.66 -13.41 -26.50
C LEU A 102 -12.62 -12.42 -25.32
N GLY A 103 -13.26 -11.25 -25.46
CA GLY A 103 -13.33 -10.25 -24.41
C GLY A 103 -14.18 -10.64 -23.21
N ALA A 104 -15.32 -11.30 -23.43
CA ALA A 104 -16.24 -11.72 -22.37
C ALA A 104 -15.72 -12.89 -21.54
N VAL A 105 -15.03 -13.85 -22.17
CA VAL A 105 -14.42 -15.00 -21.46
C VAL A 105 -13.20 -14.55 -20.66
N GLY A 106 -12.32 -13.72 -21.23
CA GLY A 106 -11.20 -13.11 -20.49
C GLY A 106 -11.68 -12.22 -19.33
N GLY A 107 -12.81 -11.54 -19.52
CA GLY A 107 -13.65 -10.89 -18.50
C GLY A 107 -13.71 -11.61 -17.16
N LYS A 108 -14.19 -12.85 -17.25
CA LYS A 108 -14.56 -13.67 -16.10
C LYS A 108 -13.34 -14.25 -15.41
N VAL A 109 -12.33 -14.69 -16.17
CA VAL A 109 -11.08 -15.26 -15.62
C VAL A 109 -10.37 -14.22 -14.75
N THR A 110 -10.12 -13.02 -15.29
CA THR A 110 -9.47 -11.95 -14.53
C THR A 110 -10.29 -11.50 -13.32
N GLY A 111 -11.63 -11.51 -13.42
CA GLY A 111 -12.52 -11.25 -12.29
C GLY A 111 -12.34 -12.26 -11.15
N VAL A 112 -12.28 -13.56 -11.45
CA VAL A 112 -12.06 -14.62 -10.45
C VAL A 112 -10.67 -14.50 -9.82
N GLU A 113 -9.61 -14.31 -10.61
CA GLU A 113 -8.24 -14.16 -10.10
C GLU A 113 -8.09 -12.97 -9.16
N LEU A 114 -8.64 -11.81 -9.57
CA LEU A 114 -8.67 -10.62 -8.72
C LEU A 114 -9.47 -10.88 -7.44
N GLY A 115 -10.61 -11.56 -7.53
CA GLY A 115 -11.42 -11.91 -6.37
C GLY A 115 -10.68 -12.84 -5.38
N MET A 116 -9.92 -13.81 -5.87
CA MET A 116 -9.08 -14.68 -5.04
C MET A 116 -7.98 -13.90 -4.33
N LEU A 117 -7.27 -13.02 -5.06
CA LEU A 117 -6.25 -12.15 -4.49
C LEU A 117 -6.84 -11.23 -3.40
N LEU A 118 -7.96 -10.57 -3.67
CA LEU A 118 -8.61 -9.68 -2.72
C LEU A 118 -9.12 -10.41 -1.49
N SER A 119 -9.68 -11.62 -1.64
CA SER A 119 -10.04 -12.45 -0.49
C SER A 119 -8.83 -12.74 0.40
N PHE A 120 -7.71 -13.15 -0.21
CA PHE A 120 -6.47 -13.41 0.51
C PHE A 120 -5.95 -12.19 1.27
N LEU A 121 -5.91 -11.02 0.62
CA LEU A 121 -5.45 -9.76 1.21
C LEU A 121 -6.38 -9.26 2.32
N SER A 122 -7.69 -9.34 2.11
CA SER A 122 -8.70 -8.85 3.06
C SER A 122 -8.61 -9.49 4.45
N SER A 123 -7.97 -10.65 4.58
CA SER A 123 -7.77 -11.35 5.86
C SER A 123 -6.53 -10.88 6.64
N ARG A 124 -5.70 -10.01 6.06
CA ARG A 124 -4.39 -9.62 6.60
C ARG A 124 -4.24 -8.13 6.85
N VAL A 125 -5.02 -7.30 6.16
CA VAL A 125 -5.00 -5.84 6.29
C VAL A 125 -5.76 -5.43 7.55
N LEU A 126 -5.13 -4.66 8.43
CA LEU A 126 -5.76 -4.19 9.68
C LEU A 126 -6.50 -2.87 9.49
N GLY A 127 -5.88 -1.94 8.78
CA GLY A 127 -6.48 -0.71 8.32
C GLY A 127 -5.87 -0.29 7.00
N GLN A 128 -6.42 0.78 6.42
CA GLN A 128 -5.93 1.39 5.22
C GLN A 128 -6.46 2.81 5.12
N TYR A 129 -5.60 3.78 4.84
CA TYR A 129 -6.06 5.05 4.31
C TYR A 129 -6.31 4.93 2.80
N GLU A 130 -7.57 4.83 2.40
CA GLU A 130 -7.96 4.61 1.01
C GLU A 130 -8.28 5.92 0.27
N THR A 131 -7.49 6.18 -0.77
CA THR A 131 -7.40 7.49 -1.44
C THR A 131 -8.10 7.52 -2.81
N PHE A 132 -8.19 6.41 -3.53
CA PHE A 132 -8.52 6.42 -4.96
C PHE A 132 -9.99 6.12 -5.28
N ALA A 133 -10.68 5.37 -4.42
CA ALA A 133 -12.07 4.98 -4.62
C ALA A 133 -12.96 6.23 -4.74
N PRO A 134 -13.87 6.31 -5.72
CA PRO A 134 -14.78 7.45 -5.79
C PRO A 134 -15.70 7.51 -4.55
N PRO A 135 -16.12 8.71 -4.11
CA PRO A 135 -17.11 8.84 -3.04
C PRO A 135 -18.45 8.26 -3.49
N THR A 136 -19.06 7.47 -2.62
CA THR A 136 -20.45 7.01 -2.76
C THR A 136 -21.17 7.13 -1.42
N ARG A 137 -22.50 6.92 -1.40
CA ARG A 137 -23.27 6.89 -0.14
C ARG A 137 -22.76 5.81 0.82
N GLU A 138 -22.29 4.69 0.30
CA GLU A 138 -21.80 3.54 1.09
C GLU A 138 -20.30 3.63 1.41
N LEU A 139 -19.55 4.36 0.59
CA LEU A 139 -18.12 4.62 0.73
C LEU A 139 -17.88 6.13 0.64
N PRO A 140 -18.27 6.90 1.68
CA PRO A 140 -18.02 8.34 1.70
C PRO A 140 -16.51 8.61 1.66
N ALA A 141 -16.15 9.79 1.19
CA ALA A 141 -14.78 10.26 1.08
C ALA A 141 -14.67 11.69 1.63
N GLY A 142 -13.45 12.16 1.90
CA GLY A 142 -13.20 13.54 2.28
C GLY A 142 -13.57 14.54 1.18
N GLU A 143 -13.59 15.83 1.54
CA GLU A 143 -13.84 16.92 0.60
C GLU A 143 -12.85 16.91 -0.58
N ASN A 144 -13.27 17.44 -1.73
CA ASN A 144 -12.48 17.49 -2.97
C ASN A 144 -11.92 16.12 -3.41
N GLY A 145 -12.66 15.05 -3.12
CA GLY A 145 -12.26 13.68 -3.43
C GLY A 145 -11.26 13.08 -2.44
N GLY A 146 -10.97 13.74 -1.31
CA GLY A 146 -10.08 13.23 -0.26
C GLY A 146 -10.39 11.78 0.16
N GLY A 147 -9.40 11.09 0.72
CA GLY A 147 -9.53 9.67 1.04
C GLY A 147 -10.51 9.35 2.18
N ARG A 148 -10.45 8.12 2.66
CA ARG A 148 -11.17 7.65 3.85
C ARG A 148 -10.28 6.70 4.66
N LEU A 149 -10.46 6.71 5.96
CA LEU A 149 -9.80 5.75 6.84
C LEU A 149 -10.65 4.49 6.96
N LEU A 150 -10.10 3.34 6.57
CA LEU A 150 -10.73 2.02 6.73
C LEU A 150 -10.08 1.28 7.90
N LEU A 151 -10.88 0.72 8.79
CA LEU A 151 -10.43 -0.14 9.88
C LEU A 151 -11.15 -1.49 9.80
N VAL A 152 -10.41 -2.58 9.60
CA VAL A 152 -10.96 -3.92 9.40
C VAL A 152 -11.12 -4.62 10.74
N ALA A 153 -12.19 -4.29 11.46
CA ALA A 153 -12.42 -4.73 12.85
C ALA A 153 -12.24 -6.25 13.07
N PRO A 154 -12.74 -7.15 12.20
CA PRO A 154 -12.54 -8.58 12.39
C PRO A 154 -11.06 -9.00 12.38
N ASN A 155 -10.21 -8.29 11.63
CA ASN A 155 -8.77 -8.59 11.60
C ASN A 155 -8.05 -8.02 12.80
N ILE A 156 -8.43 -6.81 13.24
CA ILE A 156 -7.88 -6.20 14.46
C ILE A 156 -8.15 -7.12 15.65
N VAL A 157 -9.41 -7.56 15.84
CA VAL A 157 -9.79 -8.49 16.92
C VAL A 157 -9.12 -9.86 16.76
N HIS A 158 -8.93 -10.33 15.53
CA HIS A 158 -8.22 -11.58 15.31
C HIS A 158 -6.76 -11.48 15.77
N VAL A 159 -6.08 -10.40 15.39
CA VAL A 159 -4.64 -10.25 15.64
C VAL A 159 -4.35 -9.89 17.08
N GLU A 160 -5.16 -9.05 17.73
CA GLU A 160 -4.96 -8.76 19.17
C GLU A 160 -5.04 -10.04 20.01
N ARG A 161 -5.98 -10.95 19.68
CA ARG A 161 -6.13 -12.26 20.33
C ARG A 161 -5.01 -13.23 19.95
N GLU A 162 -4.59 -13.23 18.68
CA GLU A 162 -3.47 -14.06 18.20
C GLU A 162 -2.15 -13.69 18.91
N LEU A 163 -1.93 -12.40 19.16
CA LEU A 163 -0.74 -11.88 19.81
C LEU A 163 -0.83 -11.88 21.33
N ASP A 164 -2.03 -12.04 21.90
CA ASP A 164 -2.26 -11.99 23.35
C ASP A 164 -1.72 -10.67 23.94
N VAL A 165 -2.16 -9.55 23.37
CA VAL A 165 -1.78 -8.18 23.79
C VAL A 165 -2.98 -7.46 24.38
N ASP A 166 -2.74 -6.36 25.10
CA ASP A 166 -3.83 -5.52 25.59
C ASP A 166 -4.69 -5.01 24.41
N PRO A 167 -6.01 -5.31 24.38
CA PRO A 167 -6.84 -4.94 23.25
C PRO A 167 -6.99 -3.44 23.05
N HIS A 168 -7.07 -2.66 24.14
CA HIS A 168 -7.25 -1.21 24.05
C HIS A 168 -6.01 -0.55 23.42
N ASP A 169 -4.83 -0.91 23.92
CA ASP A 169 -3.55 -0.43 23.41
C ASP A 169 -3.29 -0.88 21.97
N PHE A 170 -3.59 -2.14 21.63
CA PHE A 170 -3.41 -2.64 20.27
C PHE A 170 -4.30 -1.91 19.27
N ARG A 171 -5.57 -1.68 19.62
CA ARG A 171 -6.52 -0.95 18.76
C ARG A 171 -6.07 0.50 18.57
N LEU A 172 -5.61 1.17 19.63
CA LEU A 172 -5.05 2.53 19.54
C LEU A 172 -3.77 2.55 18.69
N TRP A 173 -2.89 1.57 18.88
CA TRP A 173 -1.68 1.40 18.09
C TRP A 173 -1.98 1.25 16.59
N VAL A 174 -2.99 0.46 16.21
CA VAL A 174 -3.45 0.38 14.81
C VAL A 174 -3.97 1.74 14.33
N CYS A 175 -4.80 2.42 15.12
CA CYS A 175 -5.35 3.73 14.73
C CYS A 175 -4.27 4.80 14.55
N LEU A 176 -3.23 4.84 15.38
CA LEU A 176 -2.10 5.76 15.23
C LEU A 176 -1.32 5.52 13.93
N HIS A 177 -1.12 4.26 13.56
CA HIS A 177 -0.44 3.90 12.31
C HIS A 177 -1.23 4.41 11.10
N GLU A 178 -2.53 4.11 11.05
CA GLU A 178 -3.37 4.53 9.94
C GLU A 178 -3.61 6.05 9.89
N GLU A 179 -3.72 6.70 11.05
CA GLU A 179 -3.83 8.15 11.16
C GLU A 179 -2.56 8.84 10.67
N THR A 180 -1.39 8.20 10.80
CA THR A 180 -0.16 8.71 10.19
C THR A 180 -0.26 8.75 8.68
N HIS A 181 -0.80 7.71 8.03
CA HIS A 181 -1.04 7.73 6.59
C HIS A 181 -2.10 8.76 6.19
N ARG A 182 -3.19 8.86 6.94
CA ARG A 182 -4.17 9.94 6.73
C ARG A 182 -3.51 11.31 6.79
N THR A 183 -2.67 11.56 7.78
CA THR A 183 -1.93 12.83 7.93
C THR A 183 -0.98 13.07 6.75
N GLN A 184 -0.30 12.03 6.25
CA GLN A 184 0.55 12.13 5.06
C GLN A 184 -0.25 12.55 3.82
N PHE A 185 -1.39 11.93 3.56
CA PHE A 185 -2.20 12.24 2.37
C PHE A 185 -3.04 13.51 2.48
N THR A 186 -3.45 13.90 3.68
CA THR A 186 -4.22 15.15 3.90
C THR A 186 -3.33 16.37 4.11
N GLY A 187 -2.11 16.17 4.63
CA GLY A 187 -1.11 17.21 4.85
C GLY A 187 -0.22 17.51 3.65
N VAL A 188 -0.17 16.61 2.66
CA VAL A 188 0.68 16.75 1.46
C VAL A 188 -0.20 16.73 0.20
N PRO A 189 -0.70 17.90 -0.26
CA PRO A 189 -1.73 17.96 -1.31
C PRO A 189 -1.36 17.30 -2.64
N TRP A 190 -0.07 17.30 -3.00
CA TRP A 190 0.42 16.73 -4.25
C TRP A 190 0.66 15.21 -4.21
N LEU A 191 0.66 14.59 -3.02
CA LEU A 191 1.10 13.20 -2.84
C LEU A 191 0.20 12.21 -3.59
N ARG A 192 -1.12 12.41 -3.49
CA ARG A 192 -2.09 11.59 -4.20
C ARG A 192 -1.85 11.63 -5.71
N ASP A 193 -1.84 12.83 -6.28
CA ASP A 193 -1.75 13.03 -7.74
C ASP A 193 -0.41 12.52 -8.27
N HIS A 194 0.67 12.66 -7.48
CA HIS A 194 1.97 12.09 -7.81
C HIS A 194 1.93 10.56 -7.89
N LEU A 195 1.36 9.88 -6.88
CA LEU A 195 1.22 8.42 -6.90
C LEU A 195 0.32 7.94 -8.03
N GLU A 196 -0.79 8.63 -8.27
CA GLU A 196 -1.69 8.35 -9.38
C GLU A 196 -0.96 8.50 -10.73
N GLY A 197 -0.20 9.58 -10.93
CA GLY A 197 0.59 9.82 -12.13
C GLY A 197 1.67 8.77 -12.39
N GLU A 198 2.35 8.30 -11.34
CA GLU A 198 3.32 7.20 -11.45
C GLU A 198 2.63 5.88 -11.83
N ILE A 199 1.48 5.57 -11.23
CA ILE A 199 0.67 4.38 -11.59
C ILE A 199 0.19 4.48 -13.06
N GLN A 200 -0.33 5.63 -13.47
CA GLN A 200 -0.78 5.86 -14.85
C GLN A 200 0.37 5.73 -15.85
N SER A 201 1.56 6.24 -15.50
CA SER A 201 2.78 6.09 -16.31
C SER A 201 3.17 4.61 -16.44
N PHE A 202 3.14 3.85 -15.34
CA PHE A 202 3.43 2.41 -15.35
C PHE A 202 2.47 1.63 -16.26
N LEU A 203 1.17 1.93 -16.15
CA LEU A 203 0.12 1.31 -16.97
C LEU A 203 0.23 1.75 -18.44
N GLY A 204 0.62 3.00 -18.71
CA GLY A 204 0.83 3.55 -20.05
C GLY A 204 1.91 2.83 -20.85
N GLU A 205 3.02 2.48 -20.18
CA GLU A 205 4.15 1.71 -20.71
C GLU A 205 3.83 0.22 -20.95
N THR A 206 2.68 -0.26 -20.47
CA THR A 206 2.27 -1.64 -20.72
C THR A 206 1.88 -1.78 -22.19
N ASP A 207 2.73 -2.44 -22.96
CA ASP A 207 2.42 -2.78 -24.35
C ASP A 207 1.38 -3.91 -24.38
N VAL A 208 0.27 -3.63 -25.02
CA VAL A 208 -0.89 -4.53 -25.11
C VAL A 208 -0.90 -5.27 -26.45
N ASP A 209 0.15 -5.14 -27.28
CA ASP A 209 0.28 -5.91 -28.51
C ASP A 209 0.53 -7.40 -28.19
N PRO A 210 -0.37 -8.31 -28.60
CA PRO A 210 -0.18 -9.75 -28.40
C PRO A 210 1.13 -10.29 -28.98
N MET A 211 1.65 -9.68 -30.05
CA MET A 211 2.91 -10.09 -30.68
C MET A 211 4.11 -9.73 -29.79
N THR A 212 4.16 -8.50 -29.27
CA THR A 212 5.19 -8.08 -28.31
C THR A 212 5.18 -8.93 -27.04
N VAL A 213 4.00 -9.27 -26.52
CA VAL A 213 3.87 -10.15 -25.35
C VAL A 213 4.41 -11.55 -25.65
N LEU A 214 4.09 -12.10 -26.84
CA LEU A 214 4.58 -13.41 -27.27
C LEU A 214 6.10 -13.42 -27.50
N GLU A 215 6.66 -12.36 -28.06
CA GLU A 215 8.11 -12.16 -28.20
C GLU A 215 8.81 -12.12 -26.84
N ARG A 216 8.32 -11.31 -25.90
CA ARG A 216 8.87 -11.24 -24.52
C ARG A 216 8.77 -12.57 -23.80
N LEU A 217 7.67 -13.31 -23.96
CA LEU A 217 7.53 -14.66 -23.39
C LEU A 217 8.53 -15.64 -24.01
N ARG A 218 8.80 -15.55 -25.31
CA ARG A 218 9.83 -16.36 -25.98
C ARG A 218 11.23 -15.99 -25.51
N GLU A 219 11.56 -14.72 -25.41
CA GLU A 219 12.84 -14.22 -24.89
C GLU A 219 13.07 -14.68 -23.45
N ALA A 220 12.05 -14.56 -22.58
CA ALA A 220 12.10 -15.06 -21.22
C ALA A 220 12.31 -16.59 -21.17
N ALA A 221 11.59 -17.35 -22.00
CA ALA A 221 11.75 -18.80 -22.10
C ALA A 221 13.14 -19.22 -22.61
N GLN A 222 13.71 -18.49 -23.57
CA GLN A 222 15.07 -18.71 -24.08
C GLN A 222 16.13 -18.36 -23.04
N SER A 223 15.92 -17.30 -22.25
CA SER A 223 16.81 -16.94 -21.13
C SER A 223 16.83 -18.00 -20.01
N LEU A 224 15.77 -18.80 -19.91
CA LEU A 224 15.64 -19.89 -18.96
C LEU A 224 16.11 -21.25 -19.53
N SER A 225 16.08 -21.44 -20.85
CA SER A 225 16.50 -22.69 -21.51
C SER A 225 17.92 -22.65 -22.09
N GLY A 226 18.55 -21.48 -22.20
CA GLY A 226 19.89 -21.28 -22.76
C GLY A 226 21.03 -21.53 -21.76
N SER A 227 21.89 -22.47 -22.11
CA SER A 227 23.14 -22.90 -21.46
C SER A 227 23.93 -21.81 -20.73
N ARG A 228 24.02 -21.91 -19.39
CA ARG A 228 25.02 -21.16 -18.60
C ARG A 228 26.43 -21.70 -18.92
N PRO A 229 27.42 -20.85 -19.24
CA PRO A 229 28.82 -21.22 -19.05
C PRO A 229 29.05 -21.45 -17.54
N GLU A 230 29.69 -22.56 -17.19
CA GLU A 230 30.15 -22.82 -15.82
C GLU A 230 31.07 -21.67 -15.37
N GLY A 231 30.65 -20.84 -14.40
CA GLY A 231 31.54 -19.80 -13.87
C GLY A 231 30.97 -18.66 -13.04
N GLU A 232 29.66 -18.38 -13.05
CA GLU A 232 29.10 -17.28 -12.23
C GLU A 232 28.00 -17.76 -11.29
N GLU A 233 28.35 -17.89 -10.00
CA GLU A 233 27.41 -17.91 -8.88
C GLU A 233 26.77 -16.51 -8.75
N GLY A 234 25.86 -16.19 -9.68
CA GLY A 234 25.16 -14.90 -9.75
C GLY A 234 23.65 -15.08 -9.79
N ASP A 235 23.03 -14.79 -8.64
CA ASP A 235 21.62 -14.38 -8.44
C ASP A 235 20.51 -15.24 -9.09
N SER A 236 20.19 -16.36 -8.46
CA SER A 236 19.02 -17.21 -8.74
C SER A 236 17.70 -16.59 -8.23
N GLY A 237 17.41 -15.35 -8.63
CA GLY A 237 16.28 -14.57 -8.08
C GLY A 237 15.51 -13.70 -9.07
N ARG A 238 15.92 -13.61 -10.35
CA ARG A 238 15.18 -12.79 -11.32
C ARG A 238 13.79 -13.39 -11.56
N SER A 239 12.79 -12.69 -11.06
CA SER A 239 11.40 -13.05 -11.20
C SER A 239 10.97 -12.94 -12.67
N LEU A 240 10.07 -13.82 -13.13
CA LEU A 240 9.51 -13.82 -14.49
C LEU A 240 8.96 -12.44 -14.91
N VAL A 241 8.51 -11.63 -13.94
CA VAL A 241 8.00 -10.28 -14.21
C VAL A 241 9.13 -9.28 -14.42
N GLU A 242 10.27 -9.40 -13.75
CA GLU A 242 11.44 -8.54 -13.99
C GLU A 242 12.06 -8.75 -15.37
N LEU A 243 11.86 -9.94 -15.95
CA LEU A 243 12.28 -10.31 -17.31
C LEU A 243 11.35 -9.76 -18.40
N VAL A 244 10.10 -9.41 -18.07
CA VAL A 244 9.08 -8.94 -19.02
C VAL A 244 8.84 -7.42 -18.96
N GLN A 245 9.33 -6.76 -17.90
CA GLN A 245 9.22 -5.31 -17.69
C GLN A 245 10.17 -4.50 -18.59
N THR A 246 9.68 -3.36 -19.09
CA THR A 246 10.52 -2.39 -19.80
C THR A 246 11.46 -1.65 -18.83
N PRO A 247 12.58 -1.07 -19.29
CA PRO A 247 13.43 -0.21 -18.46
C PRO A 247 12.67 0.94 -17.81
N ALA A 248 11.74 1.56 -18.54
CA ALA A 248 10.87 2.63 -18.03
C ALA A 248 9.95 2.15 -16.89
N GLN A 249 9.31 0.98 -17.06
CA GLN A 249 8.49 0.36 -15.99
C GLN A 249 9.30 0.06 -14.74
N ARG A 250 10.55 -0.41 -14.90
CA ARG A 250 11.44 -0.69 -13.77
C ARG A 250 11.80 0.58 -13.01
N GLU A 251 12.03 1.69 -13.71
CA GLU A 251 12.32 2.99 -13.08
C GLU A 251 11.12 3.52 -12.30
N ILE A 252 9.92 3.49 -12.90
CA ILE A 252 8.65 3.90 -12.26
C ILE A 252 8.39 3.07 -11.01
N LEU A 253 8.54 1.74 -11.09
CA LEU A 253 8.42 0.87 -9.92
C LEU A 253 9.46 1.20 -8.85
N GLY A 254 10.67 1.56 -9.24
CA GLY A 254 11.72 2.03 -8.33
C GLY A 254 11.29 3.28 -7.55
N ARG A 255 10.66 4.25 -8.22
CA ARG A 255 10.12 5.46 -7.59
C ARG A 255 8.95 5.15 -6.66
N LEU A 256 7.94 4.40 -7.13
CA LEU A 256 6.80 3.96 -6.32
C LEU A 256 7.26 3.21 -5.06
N THR A 257 8.22 2.29 -5.22
CA THR A 257 8.84 1.56 -4.11
C THR A 257 9.48 2.52 -3.11
N ALA A 258 10.26 3.50 -3.58
CA ALA A 258 10.90 4.46 -2.69
C ALA A 258 9.88 5.31 -1.91
N VAL A 259 8.82 5.79 -2.56
CA VAL A 259 7.75 6.55 -1.88
C VAL A 259 7.05 5.68 -0.84
N MET A 260 6.64 4.47 -1.19
CA MET A 260 6.00 3.57 -0.21
C MET A 260 6.92 3.25 0.97
N SER A 261 8.22 3.07 0.72
CA SER A 261 9.20 2.87 1.79
C SER A 261 9.26 4.05 2.76
N LEU A 262 9.21 5.28 2.23
CA LEU A 262 9.20 6.50 3.03
C LEU A 262 7.92 6.58 3.86
N LEU A 263 6.74 6.39 3.25
CA LEU A 263 5.45 6.52 3.93
C LEU A 263 5.32 5.54 5.10
N GLU A 264 5.68 4.29 4.86
CA GLU A 264 5.65 3.21 5.85
C GLU A 264 6.73 3.38 6.92
N GLY A 265 7.96 3.74 6.51
CA GLY A 265 9.06 4.01 7.44
C GLY A 265 8.78 5.21 8.35
N HIS A 266 8.10 6.23 7.82
CA HIS A 266 7.66 7.38 8.60
C HIS A 266 6.54 6.97 9.57
N ALA A 267 5.58 6.13 9.16
CA ALA A 267 4.57 5.59 10.06
C ALA A 267 5.20 4.80 11.23
N ASP A 268 6.09 3.85 10.95
CA ASP A 268 6.82 3.10 12.00
C ASP A 268 7.63 4.06 12.92
N PHE A 269 8.25 5.13 12.39
CA PHE A 269 8.94 6.14 13.19
C PHE A 269 7.99 6.93 14.10
N VAL A 270 6.81 7.31 13.61
CA VAL A 270 5.77 8.00 14.41
C VAL A 270 5.25 7.10 15.53
N MET A 271 5.05 5.81 15.24
CA MET A 271 4.62 4.83 16.25
C MET A 271 5.58 4.76 17.43
N ASP A 272 6.88 4.80 17.17
CA ASP A 272 7.92 4.84 18.20
C ASP A 272 7.95 6.16 18.97
N GLY A 273 7.69 7.26 18.26
CA GLY A 273 7.77 8.61 18.81
C GLY A 273 6.61 9.03 19.71
N VAL A 274 5.40 8.55 19.41
CA VAL A 274 4.21 8.77 20.25
C VAL A 274 4.37 8.10 21.63
N GLY A 275 5.08 6.97 21.68
CA GLY A 275 5.66 6.40 22.89
C GLY A 275 4.67 5.82 23.93
N PRO A 276 5.19 5.34 25.08
CA PRO A 276 4.41 4.65 26.11
C PRO A 276 3.45 5.57 26.88
N GLN A 277 3.57 6.88 26.73
CA GLN A 277 2.65 7.86 27.31
C GLN A 277 1.24 7.76 26.70
N VAL A 278 1.15 7.33 25.44
CA VAL A 278 -0.11 7.18 24.70
C VAL A 278 -0.50 5.71 24.57
N VAL A 279 0.47 4.83 24.30
CA VAL A 279 0.24 3.38 24.22
C VAL A 279 1.19 2.67 25.19
N PRO A 280 0.78 2.45 26.45
CA PRO A 280 1.63 1.87 27.50
C PRO A 280 2.37 0.59 27.08
N SER A 281 1.71 -0.32 26.37
CA SER A 281 2.28 -1.59 25.91
C SER A 281 2.91 -1.56 24.50
N VAL A 282 3.23 -0.38 23.94
CA VAL A 282 3.74 -0.23 22.56
C VAL A 282 4.96 -1.09 22.24
N ALA A 283 5.89 -1.24 23.19
CA ALA A 283 7.10 -2.04 22.98
C ALA A 283 6.78 -3.53 22.82
N GLU A 284 5.86 -4.06 23.63
CA GLU A 284 5.38 -5.45 23.56
C GLU A 284 4.61 -5.70 22.27
N ILE A 285 3.66 -4.80 21.94
CA ILE A 285 2.87 -4.88 20.70
C ILE A 285 3.81 -4.93 19.50
N ARG A 286 4.79 -4.02 19.43
CA ARG A 286 5.75 -3.95 18.33
C ARG A 286 6.57 -5.23 18.23
N GLU A 287 7.10 -5.75 19.33
CA GLU A 287 7.89 -6.98 19.34
C GLU A 287 7.07 -8.16 18.79
N LYS A 288 5.89 -8.41 19.37
CA LYS A 288 5.01 -9.51 18.98
C LYS A 288 4.53 -9.37 17.53
N PHE A 289 4.21 -8.14 17.11
CA PHE A 289 3.77 -7.87 15.75
C PHE A 289 4.91 -8.06 14.73
N GLN A 290 6.15 -7.64 15.05
CA GLN A 290 7.32 -7.90 14.20
C GLN A 290 7.62 -9.40 14.07
N GLN A 291 7.48 -10.17 15.16
CA GLN A 291 7.61 -11.63 15.12
C GLN A 291 6.52 -12.27 14.24
N ARG A 292 5.27 -11.83 14.37
CA ARG A 292 4.15 -12.27 13.51
C ARG A 292 4.42 -11.94 12.05
N ARG A 293 4.89 -10.72 11.75
CA ARG A 293 5.29 -10.32 10.39
C ARG A 293 6.37 -11.25 9.85
N ALA A 294 7.44 -11.51 10.61
CA ALA A 294 8.52 -12.41 10.17
C ALA A 294 8.04 -13.83 9.85
N LYS A 295 7.08 -14.36 10.62
CA LYS A 295 6.45 -15.67 10.37
C LYS A 295 5.51 -15.65 9.16
N GLY A 296 4.71 -14.59 9.01
CA GLY A 296 3.72 -14.43 7.93
C GLY A 296 4.30 -14.01 6.58
N ALA A 297 5.37 -13.21 6.62
CA ALA A 297 6.20 -12.76 5.50
C ALA A 297 6.53 -13.89 4.54
N SER A 298 7.02 -15.02 5.05
CA SER A 298 7.38 -16.18 4.23
C SER A 298 6.22 -16.67 3.35
N ARG A 299 4.97 -16.59 3.82
CA ARG A 299 3.77 -17.07 3.09
C ARG A 299 3.16 -16.01 2.17
N LEU A 300 3.20 -14.73 2.58
CA LEU A 300 2.72 -13.60 1.78
C LEU A 300 3.70 -13.27 0.64
N ASP A 301 5.01 -13.26 0.92
CA ASP A 301 6.06 -13.13 -0.08
C ASP A 301 5.95 -14.21 -1.14
N GLN A 302 5.71 -15.47 -0.76
CA GLN A 302 5.53 -16.55 -1.73
C GLN A 302 4.29 -16.35 -2.63
N ALA A 303 3.22 -15.75 -2.10
CA ALA A 303 2.00 -15.47 -2.87
C ALA A 303 2.19 -14.24 -3.79
N LEU A 304 2.74 -13.14 -3.28
CA LEU A 304 3.03 -11.92 -4.05
C LEU A 304 4.11 -12.14 -5.12
N ARG A 305 5.18 -12.90 -4.81
CA ARG A 305 6.20 -13.30 -5.78
C ARG A 305 5.60 -14.11 -6.92
N LYS A 306 4.63 -14.99 -6.65
CA LYS A 306 3.96 -15.79 -7.69
C LYS A 306 2.99 -14.97 -8.55
N LEU A 307 2.38 -13.93 -7.99
CA LEU A 307 1.30 -13.19 -8.66
C LEU A 307 1.75 -11.91 -9.37
N LEU A 308 2.67 -11.15 -8.78
CA LEU A 308 3.14 -9.88 -9.34
C LEU A 308 4.57 -9.97 -9.83
N GLY A 309 5.28 -11.06 -9.52
CA GLY A 309 6.70 -11.21 -9.78
C GLY A 309 7.55 -10.03 -9.29
N LEU A 310 7.02 -9.24 -8.37
CA LEU A 310 7.74 -8.22 -7.65
C LEU A 310 8.45 -8.93 -6.51
N ASP A 311 9.77 -8.92 -6.54
CA ASP A 311 10.60 -9.29 -5.41
C ASP A 311 10.52 -8.14 -4.38
N ALA A 312 9.31 -7.86 -3.90
CA ALA A 312 9.02 -6.83 -2.91
C ALA A 312 9.49 -7.33 -1.54
N LYS A 313 10.80 -7.40 -1.39
CA LYS A 313 11.45 -7.85 -0.18
C LYS A 313 11.05 -6.94 0.97
N LEU A 314 10.60 -7.55 2.06
CA LEU A 314 10.43 -6.95 3.40
C LEU A 314 11.61 -6.10 3.92
N ARG A 315 12.77 -6.13 3.23
CA ARG A 315 13.88 -5.20 3.47
C ARG A 315 13.42 -3.74 3.40
N GLN A 316 12.49 -3.44 2.49
CA GLN A 316 11.98 -2.09 2.22
C GLN A 316 11.45 -1.33 3.44
N TYR A 317 10.71 -2.00 4.34
CA TYR A 317 10.16 -1.36 5.56
C TYR A 317 11.23 -1.01 6.58
N ARG A 318 12.14 -1.95 6.85
CA ARG A 318 13.27 -1.71 7.75
C ARG A 318 14.17 -0.60 7.20
N ASP A 319 14.31 -0.52 5.88
CA ASP A 319 15.15 0.47 5.22
C ASP A 319 14.50 1.86 5.32
N GLY A 320 13.17 1.95 5.18
CA GLY A 320 12.40 3.19 5.36
C GLY A 320 12.49 3.76 6.78
N GLU A 321 12.22 2.96 7.82
CA GLU A 321 12.28 3.44 9.21
C GLU A 321 13.71 3.91 9.57
N ARG A 322 14.73 3.15 9.17
CA ARG A 322 16.13 3.55 9.37
C ARG A 322 16.48 4.84 8.64
N PHE A 323 15.94 5.02 7.43
CA PHE A 323 16.09 6.27 6.70
C PHE A 323 15.48 7.44 7.47
N VAL A 324 14.21 7.35 7.87
CA VAL A 324 13.53 8.43 8.60
C VAL A 324 14.26 8.76 9.89
N ARG A 325 14.60 7.73 10.69
CA ARG A 325 15.34 7.90 11.94
C ARG A 325 16.68 8.60 11.72
N ALA A 326 17.49 8.12 10.78
CA ALA A 326 18.80 8.73 10.50
C ALA A 326 18.70 10.18 10.02
N VAL A 327 17.69 10.50 9.20
CA VAL A 327 17.45 11.88 8.76
C VAL A 327 17.01 12.75 9.93
N VAL A 328 16.02 12.32 10.71
CA VAL A 328 15.52 13.08 11.86
C VAL A 328 16.61 13.28 12.92
N ASP A 329 17.45 12.28 13.18
CA ASP A 329 18.60 12.40 14.09
C ASP A 329 19.61 13.44 13.59
N GLN A 330 19.76 13.60 12.27
CA GLN A 330 20.73 14.53 11.67
C GLN A 330 20.21 15.96 11.50
N VAL A 331 18.94 16.15 11.11
CA VAL A 331 18.38 17.47 10.75
C VAL A 331 17.13 17.87 11.55
N GLY A 332 16.69 17.04 12.50
CA GLY A 332 15.46 17.23 13.26
C GLY A 332 14.19 16.96 12.44
N MET A 333 13.04 16.96 13.13
CA MET A 333 11.73 16.73 12.50
C MET A 333 11.40 17.81 11.46
N ASP A 334 11.68 19.08 11.77
CA ASP A 334 11.42 20.19 10.84
C ASP A 334 12.31 20.11 9.59
N GLY A 335 13.55 19.62 9.74
CA GLY A 335 14.44 19.31 8.63
C GLY A 335 13.90 18.17 7.77
N PHE A 336 13.50 17.06 8.41
CA PHE A 336 12.90 15.91 7.73
C PHE A 336 11.64 16.31 6.93
N ASN A 337 10.79 17.17 7.49
CA ASN A 337 9.55 17.62 6.86
C ASN A 337 9.74 18.35 5.52
N ARG A 338 10.98 18.68 5.12
CA ARG A 338 11.28 19.09 3.73
C ARG A 338 10.91 18.03 2.70
N VAL A 339 10.89 16.74 3.07
CA VAL A 339 10.52 15.64 2.18
C VAL A 339 9.12 15.82 1.57
N TRP A 340 8.22 16.50 2.31
CA TRP A 340 6.82 16.75 1.92
C TRP A 340 6.61 17.98 1.04
N THR A 341 7.67 18.76 0.76
CA THR A 341 7.53 20.04 0.06
C THR A 341 7.31 19.89 -1.45
N SER A 342 7.83 18.83 -2.07
CA SER A 342 7.63 18.55 -3.49
C SER A 342 7.92 17.09 -3.86
N PRO A 343 7.48 16.59 -5.04
CA PRO A 343 7.93 15.30 -5.55
C PRO A 343 9.46 15.18 -5.65
N ASN A 344 10.15 16.29 -5.94
CA ASN A 344 11.61 16.33 -6.07
C ASN A 344 12.34 16.15 -4.73
N THR A 345 11.67 16.33 -3.59
CA THR A 345 12.26 16.11 -2.26
C THR A 345 12.05 14.69 -1.75
N LEU A 346 11.31 13.84 -2.47
CA LEU A 346 11.21 12.43 -2.13
C LEU A 346 12.59 11.74 -2.22
N PRO A 347 12.86 10.75 -1.35
CA PRO A 347 14.07 9.96 -1.44
C PRO A 347 13.98 8.99 -2.62
N THR A 348 15.10 8.79 -3.28
CA THR A 348 15.28 7.67 -4.21
C THR A 348 15.57 6.39 -3.45
N LYS A 349 15.42 5.23 -4.11
CA LYS A 349 15.78 3.93 -3.52
C LYS A 349 17.23 3.89 -3.00
N ALA A 350 18.17 4.53 -3.70
CA ALA A 350 19.57 4.59 -3.29
C ALA A 350 19.76 5.42 -2.01
N GLU A 351 19.04 6.51 -1.89
CA GLU A 351 19.09 7.41 -0.73
C GLU A 351 18.42 6.83 0.51
N ILE A 352 17.38 5.99 0.35
CA ILE A 352 16.83 5.23 1.47
C ILE A 352 17.89 4.31 2.09
N ALA A 353 18.77 3.72 1.26
CA ALA A 353 19.89 2.94 1.74
C ALA A 353 21.03 3.80 2.32
N LYS A 354 21.12 5.07 1.93
CA LYS A 354 22.16 6.04 2.33
C LYS A 354 21.55 7.39 2.71
N PRO A 355 20.98 7.53 3.92
CA PRO A 355 20.20 8.71 4.30
C PRO A 355 20.96 10.05 4.19
N ALA A 356 22.28 10.01 4.40
CA ALA A 356 23.16 11.17 4.26
C ALA A 356 23.15 11.78 2.83
N ASP A 357 22.94 10.97 1.80
CA ASP A 357 22.90 11.43 0.40
C ASP A 357 21.65 12.29 0.16
N TRP A 358 20.51 11.89 0.73
CA TRP A 358 19.28 12.69 0.71
C TRP A 358 19.46 14.02 1.45
N VAL A 359 20.04 13.98 2.66
CA VAL A 359 20.30 15.19 3.46
C VAL A 359 21.18 16.16 2.67
N ALA A 360 22.24 15.65 2.04
CA ALA A 360 23.11 16.47 1.19
C ALA A 360 22.34 17.09 0.01
N ARG A 361 21.48 16.33 -0.67
CA ARG A 361 20.72 16.85 -1.82
C ARG A 361 19.68 17.89 -1.42
N VAL A 362 18.94 17.67 -0.33
CA VAL A 362 17.77 18.47 0.04
C VAL A 362 18.15 19.69 0.89
N HIS A 363 19.22 19.62 1.69
CA HIS A 363 19.60 20.71 2.61
C HIS A 363 20.82 21.51 2.15
N ARG A 364 21.74 20.91 1.39
CA ARG A 364 23.04 21.54 1.06
C ARG A 364 22.96 22.52 -0.13
N ARG A 365 21.78 22.73 -0.72
CA ARG A 365 21.52 23.73 -1.78
C ARG A 365 21.16 25.13 -1.27
N THR A 366 21.19 25.37 0.04
CA THR A 366 20.74 26.63 0.65
C THR A 366 21.87 27.60 1.03
N GLU A 367 23.13 27.27 0.72
CA GLU A 367 24.28 28.19 0.87
C GLU A 367 24.76 28.61 -0.53
N GLY A 368 24.14 29.66 -1.08
CA GLY A 368 24.49 30.26 -2.35
C GLY A 368 24.16 31.74 -2.34
#